data_AF-A0A816ADW6-F1
#
_entry.id   AF-A0A816ADW6-F1
#
_cell.length_a   1.000
_cell.length_b   1.000
_cell.length_c   1.000
_cell.angle_alpha   90.00
_cell.angle_beta   90.00
_cell.angle_gamma   90.00
#
_symmetry.space_group_name_H-M   'P 1'
#
loop_
_entity.id
_entity.type
_entity.pdbx_description
1 polymer ?
#
loop_
_entity_poly.entity_id
_entity_poly.type
_entity_poly.pdbx_seq_one_letter_code
_entity_poly.pdbx_strand_id
1 'polypeptide(L)'
;DNFPLYKFHLSPCWYESKDLSIQRLANRIPTHPLLGIRQLNDQTSATWKSLININLSQHAFLKDHKIQDAILFPAVVYLELATAACQQLISTKEDDQQQPTIIFEDINFTKALILNEHELTEVFTQVIMPMREWYIYSRPWSTAGPDCMRPSGMTCTDVVESFRDQDNLNKYSLNEFTLHARGKIEIDFKEQKSLTIPPLNTINDTWSTQDIASAYAHLSTRGYQYGSSFQKIKTLRGTSTTVISELSNNDDTDCSSFYLLHPSVMDSSFHPFLVLLPGIETTFLPVRIQKFIYSSKTKTKMNQSTNIEARGIYHDNICGIGQEGTYSLDLWIFPMNNKIEEPIFTFESIVIQQVQGVQ
;
A
#
# COMPACT_ATOMS: atom_id res chain seq x y z
N ASP A 1 29.40 -43.01 40.75
CA ASP A 1 28.73 -41.94 39.98
C ASP A 1 27.66 -42.48 39.03
N ASN A 2 26.64 -43.18 39.54
CA ASN A 2 25.50 -43.58 38.71
C ASN A 2 24.23 -43.69 39.58
N PHE A 3 23.73 -42.53 40.00
CA PHE A 3 22.41 -42.44 40.61
C PHE A 3 21.37 -42.16 39.53
N PRO A 4 20.17 -42.76 39.61
CA PRO A 4 19.11 -42.50 38.66
C PRO A 4 18.72 -41.02 38.71
N LEU A 5 18.49 -40.44 37.53
CA LEU A 5 18.01 -39.07 37.42
C LEU A 5 16.65 -38.92 38.12
N TYR A 6 16.47 -37.81 38.80
CA TYR A 6 15.21 -37.46 39.44
C TYR A 6 14.07 -37.43 38.40
N LYS A 7 13.03 -38.22 38.64
CA LYS A 7 11.89 -38.34 37.72
C LYS A 7 10.91 -37.18 37.95
N PHE A 8 11.11 -36.09 37.23
CA PHE A 8 10.20 -34.95 37.24
C PHE A 8 8.76 -35.36 36.88
N HIS A 9 7.80 -34.73 37.54
CA HIS A 9 6.39 -34.86 37.18
C HIS A 9 6.11 -33.99 35.96
N LEU A 10 5.95 -34.62 34.80
CA LEU A 10 5.80 -33.95 33.50
C LEU A 10 4.34 -33.56 33.22
N SER A 11 3.73 -32.75 34.09
CA SER A 11 2.47 -32.10 33.72
C SER A 11 2.73 -30.98 32.71
N PRO A 12 1.92 -30.87 31.64
CA PRO A 12 2.01 -29.75 30.72
C PRO A 12 1.55 -28.47 31.43
N CYS A 13 2.50 -27.65 31.85
CA CYS A 13 2.25 -26.29 32.35
C CYS A 13 2.53 -25.30 31.22
N TRP A 14 1.52 -25.03 30.40
CA TRP A 14 1.61 -24.06 29.30
C TRP A 14 0.48 -23.04 29.42
N TYR A 15 0.84 -21.76 29.43
CA TYR A 15 -0.12 -20.67 29.28
C TYR A 15 0.09 -20.04 27.91
N GLU A 16 -0.86 -20.26 27.01
CA GLU A 16 -0.87 -19.62 25.70
C GLU A 16 -1.86 -18.45 25.74
N SER A 17 -1.40 -17.24 25.37
CA SER A 17 -2.34 -16.14 25.17
C SER A 17 -3.16 -16.37 23.91
N LYS A 18 -4.30 -15.69 23.82
CA LYS A 18 -5.13 -15.74 22.61
C LYS A 18 -4.34 -15.27 21.37
N ASP A 19 -3.54 -14.22 21.49
CA ASP A 19 -2.74 -13.68 20.39
C ASP A 19 -1.68 -14.68 19.89
N LEU A 20 -1.00 -15.35 20.83
CA LEU A 20 -0.05 -16.41 20.49
C LEU A 20 -0.75 -17.62 19.86
N SER A 21 -1.95 -17.97 20.34
CA SER A 21 -2.74 -19.04 19.74
C SER A 21 -3.16 -18.71 18.30
N ILE A 22 -3.57 -17.46 18.03
CA ILE A 22 -3.91 -16.97 16.69
C ILE A 22 -2.67 -17.01 15.81
N GLN A 23 -1.52 -16.51 16.28
CA GLN A 23 -0.27 -16.55 15.53
C GLN A 23 0.17 -17.98 15.19
N ARG A 24 0.14 -18.88 16.18
CA ARG A 24 0.52 -20.29 16.00
C ARG A 24 -0.41 -21.00 15.02
N LEU A 25 -1.72 -20.72 15.05
CA LEU A 25 -2.69 -21.29 14.12
C LEU A 25 -2.56 -20.68 12.72
N ALA A 26 -2.33 -19.37 12.62
CA ALA A 26 -2.17 -18.66 11.37
C ALA A 26 -0.90 -19.07 10.62
N ASN A 27 0.20 -19.37 11.31
CA ASN A 27 1.44 -19.89 10.70
C ASN A 27 1.25 -21.24 9.96
N ARG A 28 0.09 -21.89 10.07
CA ARG A 28 -0.25 -23.10 9.31
C ARG A 28 -0.83 -22.79 7.92
N ILE A 29 -1.18 -21.53 7.65
CA ILE A 29 -1.79 -21.08 6.40
C ILE A 29 -0.91 -19.97 5.82
N PRO A 30 -0.54 -20.02 4.54
CA PRO A 30 0.18 -18.92 3.92
C PRO A 30 -0.63 -17.61 4.01
N THR A 31 -0.07 -16.60 4.66
CA THR A 31 -0.68 -15.28 4.81
C THR A 31 -0.05 -14.27 3.86
N HIS A 32 -0.82 -13.26 3.46
CA HIS A 32 -0.31 -12.15 2.68
C HIS A 32 0.88 -11.47 3.40
N PRO A 33 2.06 -11.33 2.76
CA PRO A 33 3.32 -10.99 3.44
C PRO A 33 3.26 -9.71 4.28
N LEU A 34 2.60 -8.67 3.76
CA LEU A 34 2.52 -7.37 4.43
C LEU A 34 1.27 -7.19 5.30
N LEU A 35 0.20 -7.95 5.07
CA LEU A 35 -1.07 -7.78 5.80
C LEU A 35 -1.02 -8.53 7.12
N GLY A 36 -0.30 -9.66 7.13
CA GLY A 36 -0.14 -10.47 8.32
C GLY A 36 -1.44 -11.15 8.72
N ILE A 37 -1.72 -11.16 10.01
CA ILE A 37 -2.68 -12.09 10.62
C ILE A 37 -3.91 -11.32 11.10
N ARG A 38 -5.09 -11.81 10.73
CA ARG A 38 -6.37 -11.27 11.22
C ARG A 38 -6.49 -11.50 12.73
N GLN A 39 -6.72 -10.42 13.46
CA GLN A 39 -6.96 -10.42 14.90
C GLN A 39 -8.41 -10.81 15.20
N LEU A 40 -8.66 -11.31 16.42
CA LEU A 40 -10.00 -11.57 16.90
C LEU A 40 -10.63 -10.24 17.33
N ASN A 41 -11.53 -9.71 16.49
CA ASN A 41 -12.27 -8.49 16.72
C ASN A 41 -13.79 -8.75 16.74
N ASP A 42 -14.57 -7.72 17.11
CA ASP A 42 -16.03 -7.72 17.02
C ASP A 42 -16.54 -8.03 15.61
N GLN A 43 -17.81 -8.44 15.49
CA GLN A 43 -18.42 -8.79 14.19
C GLN A 43 -18.43 -7.64 13.16
N THR A 44 -18.29 -6.39 13.61
CA THR A 44 -18.46 -5.18 12.80
C THR A 44 -17.14 -4.60 12.26
N SER A 45 -15.99 -4.99 12.82
CA SER A 45 -14.69 -4.50 12.37
C SER A 45 -13.68 -5.63 12.33
N ALA A 46 -12.73 -5.52 11.43
CA ALA A 46 -11.65 -6.50 11.30
C ALA A 46 -10.32 -5.77 11.30
N THR A 47 -9.39 -6.26 12.12
CA THR A 47 -8.02 -5.77 12.15
C THR A 47 -7.08 -6.88 11.76
N TRP A 48 -6.09 -6.55 10.96
CA TRP A 48 -4.94 -7.38 10.67
C TRP A 48 -3.72 -6.74 11.29
N LYS A 49 -2.84 -7.58 11.81
CA LYS A 49 -1.56 -7.16 12.38
C LYS A 49 -0.43 -7.84 11.63
N SER A 50 0.53 -7.05 11.18
CA SER A 50 1.74 -7.51 10.54
C SER A 50 2.98 -6.97 11.25
N LEU A 51 4.05 -7.74 11.20
CA LEU A 51 5.38 -7.34 11.67
C LEU A 51 6.26 -7.10 10.45
N ILE A 52 6.49 -5.83 10.13
CA ILE A 52 7.35 -5.44 9.03
C ILE A 52 8.80 -5.46 9.51
N ASN A 53 9.59 -6.28 8.82
CA ASN A 53 11.03 -6.38 9.01
C ASN A 53 11.68 -6.41 7.63
N ILE A 54 12.33 -5.33 7.25
CA ILE A 54 12.96 -5.17 5.93
C ILE A 54 14.17 -6.07 5.72
N ASN A 55 14.67 -6.76 6.75
CA ASN A 55 15.73 -7.77 6.60
C ASN A 55 15.20 -9.16 6.23
N LEU A 56 13.88 -9.39 6.27
CA LEU A 56 13.28 -10.63 5.79
C LEU A 56 13.13 -10.59 4.28
N SER A 57 13.38 -11.72 3.61
CA SER A 57 13.32 -11.83 2.14
C SER A 57 12.01 -11.31 1.55
N GLN A 58 10.87 -11.64 2.18
CA GLN A 58 9.53 -11.20 1.75
C GLN A 58 9.27 -9.69 1.86
N HIS A 59 10.10 -8.94 2.59
CA HIS A 59 9.99 -7.49 2.77
C HIS A 59 11.21 -6.73 2.23
N ALA A 60 12.26 -7.45 1.81
CA ALA A 60 13.55 -6.87 1.47
C ALA A 60 13.46 -5.83 0.36
N PHE A 61 12.50 -5.99 -0.57
CA PHE A 61 12.25 -5.04 -1.64
C PHE A 61 11.94 -3.63 -1.09
N LEU A 62 11.32 -3.49 0.08
CA LEU A 62 10.99 -2.19 0.67
C LEU A 62 12.24 -1.32 0.94
N LYS A 63 13.42 -1.93 1.11
CA LYS A 63 14.69 -1.18 1.25
C LYS A 63 15.02 -0.33 0.04
N ASP A 64 14.55 -0.75 -1.13
CA ASP A 64 14.79 -0.06 -2.40
C ASP A 64 13.84 1.13 -2.60
N HIS A 65 12.85 1.35 -1.74
CA HIS A 65 12.01 2.55 -1.80
C HIS A 65 12.55 3.63 -0.86
N LYS A 66 13.58 4.34 -1.33
CA LYS A 66 14.33 5.34 -0.57
C LYS A 66 14.04 6.75 -1.08
N ILE A 67 13.62 7.65 -0.19
CA ILE A 67 13.30 9.04 -0.48
C ILE A 67 14.04 9.94 0.51
N GLN A 68 14.84 10.88 0.01
CA GLN A 68 15.69 11.79 0.79
C GLN A 68 16.48 11.04 1.89
N ASP A 69 17.13 9.96 1.50
CA ASP A 69 17.87 9.05 2.35
C ASP A 69 17.11 8.18 3.35
N ALA A 70 15.78 8.33 3.45
CA ALA A 70 14.93 7.51 4.31
C ALA A 70 14.29 6.34 3.55
N ILE A 71 14.28 5.14 4.15
CA ILE A 71 13.51 4.00 3.63
C ILE A 71 12.05 4.26 3.97
N LEU A 72 11.24 4.58 2.97
CA LEU A 72 9.85 4.96 3.16
C LEU A 72 8.94 3.80 2.77
N PHE A 73 7.90 3.53 3.56
CA PHE A 73 6.84 2.60 3.19
C PHE A 73 6.02 3.23 2.04
N PRO A 74 6.00 2.62 0.83
CA PRO A 74 5.36 3.22 -0.33
C PRO A 74 3.86 3.44 -0.13
N ALA A 75 3.33 4.54 -0.67
CA ALA A 75 1.92 4.88 -0.51
C ALA A 75 0.97 3.83 -1.09
N VAL A 76 1.38 3.20 -2.20
CA VAL A 76 0.62 2.11 -2.84
C VAL A 76 0.48 0.88 -1.96
N VAL A 77 1.40 0.65 -1.01
CA VAL A 77 1.30 -0.49 -0.09
C VAL A 77 0.08 -0.33 0.82
N TYR A 78 -0.27 0.89 1.22
CA TYR A 78 -1.49 1.12 2.01
C TYR A 78 -2.75 0.68 1.24
N LEU A 79 -2.79 0.94 -0.06
CA LEU A 79 -3.89 0.53 -0.93
C LEU A 79 -3.92 -0.99 -1.11
N GLU A 80 -2.76 -1.63 -1.29
CA GLU A 80 -2.64 -3.08 -1.35
C GLU A 80 -3.18 -3.74 -0.08
N LEU A 81 -2.76 -3.25 1.10
CA LEU A 81 -3.20 -3.75 2.40
C LEU A 81 -4.71 -3.59 2.58
N ALA A 82 -5.25 -2.41 2.28
CA ALA A 82 -6.68 -2.15 2.38
C ALA A 82 -7.48 -3.07 1.44
N THR A 83 -6.99 -3.29 0.22
CA THR A 83 -7.67 -4.14 -0.76
C THR A 83 -7.61 -5.62 -0.38
N ALA A 84 -6.45 -6.12 0.06
CA ALA A 84 -6.29 -7.48 0.54
C ALA A 84 -7.17 -7.76 1.79
N ALA A 85 -7.28 -6.79 2.70
CA ALA A 85 -8.18 -6.86 3.85
C ALA A 85 -9.66 -6.96 3.41
N CYS A 86 -10.09 -6.10 2.47
CA CYS A 86 -11.44 -6.13 1.91
C CYS A 86 -11.74 -7.46 1.22
N GLN A 87 -10.80 -8.00 0.43
CA GLN A 87 -10.97 -9.30 -0.22
C GLN A 87 -11.21 -10.42 0.80
N GLN A 88 -10.44 -10.47 1.88
CA GLN A 88 -10.65 -11.48 2.93
C GLN A 88 -12.02 -11.37 3.62
N LEU A 89 -12.61 -10.17 3.71
CA LEU A 89 -13.97 -9.99 4.26
C LEU A 89 -15.07 -10.35 3.26
N ILE A 90 -14.83 -10.14 1.97
CA ILE A 90 -15.79 -10.44 0.92
C ILE A 90 -15.85 -11.95 0.66
N SER A 91 -14.69 -12.61 0.54
CA SER A 91 -14.58 -14.04 0.20
C SER A 91 -15.18 -15.00 1.23
N THR A 92 -15.53 -14.53 2.44
CA THR A 92 -16.24 -15.34 3.44
C THR A 92 -17.73 -15.56 3.13
N LYS A 93 -18.27 -14.97 2.06
CA LYS A 93 -19.65 -15.18 1.61
C LYS A 93 -19.64 -16.11 0.39
N GLU A 94 -19.99 -17.38 0.61
CA GLU A 94 -19.78 -18.51 -0.32
C GLU A 94 -20.58 -18.47 -1.65
N ASP A 95 -21.39 -17.46 -1.94
CA ASP A 95 -22.49 -17.61 -2.91
C ASP A 95 -22.53 -16.65 -4.11
N ASP A 96 -21.52 -15.79 -4.35
CA ASP A 96 -21.54 -14.89 -5.52
C ASP A 96 -20.44 -15.21 -6.54
N GLN A 97 -20.85 -15.75 -7.69
CA GLN A 97 -20.02 -15.89 -8.90
C GLN A 97 -19.54 -14.55 -9.48
N GLN A 98 -19.95 -13.42 -8.91
CA GLN A 98 -19.55 -12.08 -9.33
C GLN A 98 -18.41 -11.57 -8.45
N GLN A 99 -17.21 -11.46 -9.04
CA GLN A 99 -16.10 -10.79 -8.38
C GLN A 99 -16.42 -9.28 -8.31
N PRO A 100 -16.49 -8.68 -7.11
CA PRO A 100 -16.85 -7.28 -6.98
C PRO A 100 -15.70 -6.36 -7.40
N THR A 101 -16.06 -5.14 -7.78
CA THR A 101 -15.13 -4.02 -7.87
C THR A 101 -15.00 -3.40 -6.49
N ILE A 102 -13.76 -3.21 -6.02
CA ILE A 102 -13.48 -2.52 -4.75
C ILE A 102 -13.07 -1.10 -5.11
N ILE A 103 -13.77 -0.13 -4.53
CA ILE A 103 -13.56 1.30 -4.74
C ILE A 103 -13.15 1.89 -3.39
N PHE A 104 -12.10 2.69 -3.39
CA PHE A 104 -11.69 3.47 -2.24
C PHE A 104 -11.82 4.95 -2.58
N GLU A 105 -12.44 5.70 -1.69
CA GLU A 105 -12.70 7.14 -1.87
C GLU A 105 -12.08 7.94 -0.72
N ASP A 106 -11.82 9.22 -0.97
CA ASP A 106 -11.28 10.16 0.01
C ASP A 106 -10.05 9.61 0.74
N ILE A 107 -9.11 9.04 -0.02
CA ILE A 107 -7.89 8.44 0.53
C ILE A 107 -6.95 9.57 0.96
N ASN A 108 -6.55 9.58 2.22
CA ASN A 108 -5.66 10.57 2.79
C ASN A 108 -4.43 9.89 3.39
N PHE A 109 -3.24 10.32 2.96
CA PHE A 109 -1.97 9.94 3.55
C PHE A 109 -1.59 10.99 4.60
N THR A 110 -1.73 10.64 5.87
CA THR A 110 -1.59 11.56 7.00
C THR A 110 -0.13 11.73 7.41
N LYS A 111 0.64 10.63 7.44
CA LYS A 111 2.04 10.65 7.82
C LYS A 111 2.80 9.52 7.14
N ALA A 112 4.01 9.81 6.68
CA ALA A 112 4.83 8.80 6.04
C ALA A 112 5.36 7.79 7.09
N LEU A 113 5.40 6.50 6.74
CA LEU A 113 6.00 5.47 7.59
C LEU A 113 7.45 5.25 7.18
N ILE A 114 8.38 5.70 8.02
CA ILE A 114 9.81 5.45 7.83
C ILE A 114 10.17 4.11 8.46
N LEU A 115 10.81 3.24 7.70
CA LEU A 115 11.26 1.93 8.15
C LEU A 115 12.72 2.00 8.60
N ASN A 116 13.03 1.30 9.69
CA ASN A 116 14.38 1.20 10.22
C ASN A 116 14.92 -0.22 10.02
N GLU A 117 16.20 -0.35 9.65
CA GLU A 117 16.84 -1.65 9.48
C GLU A 117 17.07 -2.39 10.79
N HIS A 118 17.10 -1.67 11.92
CA HIS A 118 17.42 -2.23 13.24
C HIS A 118 16.19 -2.41 14.13
N GLU A 119 15.00 -2.09 13.63
CA GLU A 119 13.77 -2.15 14.41
C GLU A 119 12.63 -2.80 13.62
N LEU A 120 11.81 -3.58 14.31
CA LEU A 120 10.57 -4.12 13.77
C LEU A 120 9.47 -3.06 13.86
N THR A 121 8.60 -2.99 12.86
CA THR A 121 7.42 -2.12 12.90
C THR A 121 6.16 -2.97 12.91
N GLU A 122 5.31 -2.79 13.92
CA GLU A 122 3.96 -3.34 13.89
C GLU A 122 3.07 -2.46 13.02
N VAL A 123 2.49 -3.03 11.97
CA VAL A 123 1.53 -2.35 11.10
C VAL A 123 0.16 -2.98 11.28
N PHE A 124 -0.83 -2.14 11.48
CA PHE A 124 -2.23 -2.51 11.69
C PHE A 124 -3.04 -2.02 10.50
N THR A 125 -3.81 -2.92 9.92
CA THR A 125 -4.81 -2.59 8.90
C THR A 125 -6.18 -2.87 9.49
N GLN A 126 -7.04 -1.87 9.57
CA GLN A 126 -8.36 -2.01 10.15
C GLN A 126 -9.43 -1.58 9.16
N VAL A 127 -10.45 -2.41 9.00
CA VAL A 127 -11.62 -2.17 8.15
C VAL A 127 -12.86 -2.20 9.02
N ILE A 128 -13.66 -1.12 8.97
CA ILE A 128 -14.89 -0.95 9.74
C ILE A 128 -16.07 -0.90 8.77
N MET A 129 -16.68 -2.06 8.53
CA MET A 129 -17.67 -2.23 7.47
C MET A 129 -18.96 -1.40 7.65
N PRO A 130 -19.55 -1.23 8.86
CA PRO A 130 -20.74 -0.41 9.04
C PRO A 130 -20.55 1.06 8.63
N MET A 131 -19.34 1.59 8.86
CA MET A 131 -18.96 2.95 8.49
C MET A 131 -18.34 3.01 7.09
N ARG A 132 -17.97 1.84 6.53
CA ARG A 132 -17.23 1.68 5.28
C ARG A 132 -15.94 2.49 5.27
N GLU A 133 -15.18 2.39 6.35
CA GLU A 133 -13.91 3.10 6.50
C GLU A 133 -12.77 2.12 6.71
N TRP A 134 -11.58 2.56 6.34
CA TRP A 134 -10.35 1.83 6.60
C TRP A 134 -9.27 2.75 7.16
N TYR A 135 -8.40 2.15 7.96
CA TYR A 135 -7.32 2.82 8.66
C TYR A 135 -6.07 1.95 8.60
N ILE A 136 -4.93 2.58 8.33
CA ILE A 136 -3.61 1.97 8.49
C ILE A 136 -2.77 2.83 9.42
N TYR A 137 -2.33 2.21 10.50
CA TYR A 137 -1.52 2.82 11.52
C TYR A 137 -0.40 1.86 11.93
N SER A 138 0.65 2.41 12.53
CA SER A 138 1.78 1.61 12.97
C SER A 138 2.28 2.05 14.33
N ARG A 139 3.13 1.20 14.92
CA ARG A 139 3.99 1.58 16.04
C ARG A 139 5.35 0.87 15.94
N PRO A 140 6.44 1.52 16.37
CA PRO A 140 7.75 0.87 16.50
C PRO A 140 7.72 -0.22 17.57
N TRP A 141 8.40 -1.34 17.36
CA TRP A 141 8.45 -2.43 18.34
C TRP A 141 9.03 -2.01 19.69
N SER A 142 9.98 -1.07 19.73
CA SER A 142 10.54 -0.54 20.99
C SER A 142 9.47 0.11 21.89
N THR A 143 8.40 0.65 21.31
CA THR A 143 7.30 1.28 22.06
C THR A 143 6.35 0.26 22.68
N ALA A 144 6.40 -1.02 22.29
CA ALA A 144 5.55 -2.08 22.82
C ALA A 144 5.84 -2.44 24.29
N GLY A 145 6.93 -1.92 24.89
CA GLY A 145 7.31 -2.15 26.28
C GLY A 145 7.86 -3.56 26.57
N PRO A 146 8.44 -3.79 27.77
CA PRO A 146 8.98 -5.10 28.17
C PRO A 146 7.90 -6.18 28.34
N ASP A 147 6.65 -5.77 28.59
CA ASP A 147 5.48 -6.65 28.58
C ASP A 147 4.82 -6.59 27.20
N CYS A 148 5.54 -7.13 26.20
CA CYS A 148 5.20 -7.24 24.77
C CYS A 148 3.87 -8.00 24.45
N MET A 149 2.97 -8.09 25.43
CA MET A 149 1.71 -8.81 25.41
C MET A 149 0.48 -7.89 25.49
N ARG A 150 0.64 -6.56 25.44
CA ARG A 150 -0.40 -5.57 25.07
C ARG A 150 0.12 -4.12 25.18
N PRO A 151 -0.21 -3.21 24.25
CA PRO A 151 -0.39 -1.81 24.66
C PRO A 151 -1.55 -1.75 25.66
N SER A 152 -1.31 -1.19 26.85
CA SER A 152 -2.27 -0.45 27.70
C SER A 152 -3.68 -1.02 28.00
N GLY A 153 -4.00 -2.27 27.61
CA GLY A 153 -5.36 -2.82 27.70
C GLY A 153 -6.33 -2.32 26.63
N MET A 154 -5.86 -1.60 25.61
CA MET A 154 -6.70 -1.00 24.57
C MET A 154 -7.05 -1.97 23.44
N THR A 155 -8.26 -1.84 22.92
CA THR A 155 -8.69 -2.54 21.70
C THR A 155 -8.27 -1.73 20.46
N CYS A 156 -8.18 -2.40 19.29
CA CYS A 156 -7.94 -1.70 18.02
C CYS A 156 -9.02 -0.64 17.73
N THR A 157 -10.25 -0.85 18.21
CA THR A 157 -11.34 0.12 18.12
C THR A 157 -11.03 1.40 18.89
N ASP A 158 -10.52 1.28 20.13
CA ASP A 158 -10.15 2.45 20.95
C ASP A 158 -9.05 3.28 20.28
N VAL A 159 -8.08 2.61 19.63
CA VAL A 159 -7.02 3.29 18.86
C VAL A 159 -7.61 4.08 17.69
N VAL A 160 -8.52 3.48 16.91
CA VAL A 160 -9.15 4.18 15.77
C VAL A 160 -10.05 5.33 16.23
N GLU A 161 -10.83 5.15 17.30
CA GLU A 161 -11.65 6.24 17.84
C GLU A 161 -10.80 7.43 18.26
N SER A 162 -9.59 7.19 18.78
CA SER A 162 -8.67 8.28 19.11
C SER A 162 -8.19 9.08 17.89
N PHE A 163 -8.09 8.47 16.71
CA PHE A 163 -7.76 9.22 15.50
C PHE A 163 -8.92 10.06 14.98
N ARG A 164 -10.14 9.79 15.42
CA ARG A 164 -11.34 10.59 15.08
C ARG A 164 -11.51 11.77 16.03
N ASP A 165 -11.07 11.62 17.28
CA ASP A 165 -11.21 12.64 18.32
C ASP A 165 -9.89 12.88 19.05
N GLN A 166 -9.32 14.07 18.84
CA GLN A 166 -8.06 14.48 19.47
C GLN A 166 -8.14 14.56 21.00
N ASP A 167 -9.33 14.76 21.59
CA ASP A 167 -9.48 14.80 23.04
C ASP A 167 -9.32 13.39 23.66
N ASN A 168 -9.59 12.32 22.89
CA ASN A 168 -9.35 10.95 23.32
C ASN A 168 -7.87 10.54 23.24
N LEU A 169 -7.05 11.15 22.37
CA LEU A 169 -5.60 10.90 22.28
C LEU A 169 -4.87 11.17 23.61
N ASN A 170 -5.30 12.22 24.30
CA ASN A 170 -4.69 12.65 25.57
C ASN A 170 -5.06 11.75 26.76
N LYS A 171 -6.10 10.91 26.64
CA LYS A 171 -6.62 10.09 27.73
C LYS A 171 -5.86 8.78 27.94
N TYR A 172 -5.24 8.24 26.90
CA TYR A 172 -4.64 6.89 26.92
C TYR A 172 -3.14 6.84 26.61
N SER A 173 -2.42 7.97 26.67
CA SER A 173 -0.99 8.04 26.28
C SER A 173 -0.74 7.44 24.88
N LEU A 174 -1.61 7.78 23.91
CA LEU A 174 -1.64 7.24 22.55
C LEU A 174 -0.48 7.68 21.65
N ASN A 175 0.57 8.27 22.22
CA ASN A 175 1.78 8.69 21.50
C ASN A 175 2.57 7.52 20.90
N GLU A 176 2.19 6.26 21.20
CA GLU A 176 2.82 5.07 20.62
C GLU A 176 2.36 4.80 19.17
N PHE A 177 1.13 5.18 18.80
CA PHE A 177 0.57 4.87 17.49
C PHE A 177 0.61 6.06 16.55
N THR A 178 0.95 5.80 15.29
CA THR A 178 0.93 6.79 14.22
C THR A 178 -0.05 6.37 13.13
N LEU A 179 -1.05 7.22 12.84
CA LEU A 179 -1.92 7.06 11.68
C LEU A 179 -1.17 7.44 10.40
N HIS A 180 -1.16 6.54 9.42
CA HIS A 180 -0.48 6.76 8.14
C HIS A 180 -1.45 7.00 7.01
N ALA A 181 -2.51 6.19 6.91
CA ALA A 181 -3.46 6.29 5.81
C ALA A 181 -4.88 5.98 6.30
N ARG A 182 -5.87 6.64 5.68
CA ARG A 182 -7.29 6.36 5.88
C ARG A 182 -8.09 6.66 4.63
N GLY A 183 -9.29 6.11 4.54
CA GLY A 183 -10.26 6.46 3.51
C GLY A 183 -11.59 5.73 3.68
N LYS A 184 -12.45 5.89 2.69
CA LYS A 184 -13.74 5.21 2.59
C LYS A 184 -13.67 4.04 1.62
N ILE A 185 -14.62 3.12 1.75
CA ILE A 185 -14.75 1.92 0.92
C ILE A 185 -16.14 1.90 0.30
N GLU A 186 -16.20 1.60 -0.98
CA GLU A 186 -17.40 1.18 -1.65
C GLU A 186 -17.14 -0.17 -2.33
N ILE A 187 -18.11 -1.08 -2.23
CA ILE A 187 -18.03 -2.40 -2.86
C ILE A 187 -19.20 -2.46 -3.83
N ASP A 188 -18.87 -2.52 -5.11
CA ASP A 188 -19.85 -2.64 -6.18
C ASP A 188 -19.87 -4.08 -6.71
N PHE A 189 -21.03 -4.72 -6.58
CA PHE A 189 -21.28 -6.07 -7.10
C PHE A 189 -21.91 -6.03 -8.50
N LYS A 190 -22.33 -4.85 -8.98
CA LYS A 190 -22.95 -4.71 -10.31
C LYS A 190 -21.88 -4.71 -11.40
N GLU A 191 -22.28 -5.08 -12.61
CA GLU A 191 -21.44 -4.86 -13.78
C GLU A 191 -21.26 -3.35 -13.99
N GLN A 192 -20.07 -2.84 -13.65
CA GLN A 192 -19.71 -1.48 -13.99
C GLN A 192 -19.74 -1.29 -15.51
N LYS A 193 -20.33 -0.16 -15.91
CA LYS A 193 -20.15 0.39 -17.26
C LYS A 193 -18.65 0.60 -17.47
N SER A 194 -18.12 0.14 -18.60
CA SER A 194 -16.68 0.23 -18.91
C SER A 194 -16.17 1.64 -18.58
N LEU A 195 -15.10 1.71 -17.78
CA LEU A 195 -14.52 2.98 -17.34
C LEU A 195 -14.06 3.74 -18.58
N THR A 196 -14.68 4.90 -18.84
CA THR A 196 -14.33 5.72 -20.00
C THR A 196 -12.96 6.37 -19.75
N ILE A 197 -11.91 5.79 -20.33
CA ILE A 197 -10.58 6.39 -20.29
C ILE A 197 -10.60 7.59 -21.25
N PRO A 198 -10.16 8.79 -20.81
CA PRO A 198 -10.03 9.92 -21.71
C PRO A 198 -9.05 9.58 -22.85
N PRO A 199 -9.31 10.05 -24.09
CA PRO A 199 -8.41 9.81 -25.20
C PRO A 199 -7.04 10.42 -24.88
N LEU A 200 -6.01 9.58 -24.79
CA LEU A 200 -4.64 9.99 -24.44
C LEU A 200 -3.87 10.71 -25.57
N ASN A 201 -4.45 10.76 -26.77
CA ASN A 201 -3.83 11.35 -27.94
C ASN A 201 -4.66 12.54 -28.42
N THR A 202 -4.15 13.76 -28.25
CA THR A 202 -4.57 14.88 -29.10
C THR A 202 -3.76 14.86 -30.39
N ILE A 203 -4.40 15.14 -31.53
CA ILE A 203 -3.87 14.95 -32.90
C ILE A 203 -2.54 15.71 -33.16
N ASN A 204 -2.16 16.64 -32.28
CA ASN A 204 -1.03 17.55 -32.45
C ASN A 204 0.11 17.37 -31.41
N ASP A 205 0.08 16.33 -30.58
CA ASP A 205 1.08 16.20 -29.53
C ASP A 205 2.42 15.67 -30.05
N THR A 206 3.50 16.39 -29.73
CA THR A 206 4.86 15.91 -29.99
C THR A 206 5.30 15.02 -28.84
N TRP A 207 5.38 13.72 -29.09
CA TRP A 207 5.83 12.75 -28.10
C TRP A 207 7.35 12.75 -28.00
N SER A 208 7.85 12.92 -26.78
CA SER A 208 9.27 12.74 -26.46
C SER A 208 9.47 11.34 -25.86
N THR A 209 10.56 10.69 -26.25
CA THR A 209 11.02 9.45 -25.59
C THR A 209 12.14 9.83 -24.63
N GLN A 210 12.09 9.29 -23.42
CA GLN A 210 13.09 9.54 -22.39
C GLN A 210 14.00 8.33 -22.24
N ASP A 211 15.30 8.58 -22.07
CA ASP A 211 16.25 7.54 -21.66
C ASP A 211 16.01 7.17 -20.18
N ILE A 212 15.89 5.87 -19.89
CA ILE A 212 15.48 5.39 -18.57
C ILE A 212 16.57 5.62 -17.52
N ALA A 213 17.85 5.43 -17.89
CA ALA A 213 18.95 5.67 -16.97
C ALA A 213 19.02 7.16 -16.57
N SER A 214 18.85 8.04 -17.55
CA SER A 214 18.77 9.49 -17.34
C SER A 214 17.55 9.89 -16.51
N ALA A 215 16.40 9.22 -16.71
CA ALA A 215 15.19 9.47 -15.94
C ALA A 215 15.37 9.13 -14.44
N TYR A 216 15.94 7.97 -14.11
CA TYR A 216 16.23 7.62 -12.71
C TYR A 216 17.37 8.46 -12.11
N ALA A 217 18.37 8.86 -12.91
CA ALA A 217 19.37 9.82 -12.47
C ALA A 217 18.74 11.17 -12.12
N HIS A 218 17.80 11.66 -12.94
CA HIS A 218 17.03 12.87 -12.64
C HIS A 218 16.20 12.72 -11.36
N LEU A 219 15.46 11.62 -11.20
CA LEU A 219 14.73 11.32 -9.97
C LEU A 219 15.63 11.32 -8.72
N SER A 220 16.84 10.76 -8.83
CA SER A 220 17.82 10.79 -7.74
C SER A 220 18.22 12.21 -7.33
N THR A 221 18.40 13.13 -8.30
CA THR A 221 18.65 14.56 -8.00
C THR A 221 17.48 15.25 -7.27
N ARG A 222 16.27 14.70 -7.38
CA ARG A 222 15.07 15.17 -6.66
C ARG A 222 14.84 14.44 -5.33
N GLY A 223 15.80 13.62 -4.89
CA GLY A 223 15.72 12.87 -3.65
C GLY A 223 15.10 11.48 -3.77
N TYR A 224 14.67 11.02 -4.95
CA TYR A 224 14.14 9.67 -5.11
C TYR A 224 15.26 8.68 -5.45
N GLN A 225 15.72 7.96 -4.45
CA GLN A 225 16.86 7.03 -4.54
C GLN A 225 16.37 5.59 -4.71
N TYR A 226 15.48 5.36 -5.68
CA TYR A 226 14.90 4.04 -5.93
C TYR A 226 15.99 3.01 -6.23
N GLY A 227 15.96 1.87 -5.53
CA GLY A 227 16.82 0.72 -5.79
C GLY A 227 16.26 -0.20 -6.87
N SER A 228 16.98 -1.28 -7.15
CA SER A 228 16.69 -2.19 -8.28
C SER A 228 15.26 -2.76 -8.28
N SER A 229 14.67 -3.01 -7.11
CA SER A 229 13.31 -3.55 -6.98
C SER A 229 12.23 -2.57 -7.42
N PHE A 230 12.50 -1.25 -7.41
CA PHE A 230 11.58 -0.18 -7.81
C PHE A 230 11.98 0.46 -9.16
N GLN A 231 13.06 0.00 -9.79
CA GLN A 231 13.45 0.47 -11.12
C GLN A 231 12.81 -0.36 -12.24
N LYS A 232 11.47 -0.38 -12.32
CA LYS A 232 10.73 -1.29 -13.21
C LYS A 232 10.39 -0.72 -14.60
N ILE A 233 10.63 0.56 -14.87
CA ILE A 233 10.33 1.19 -16.16
C ILE A 233 11.20 0.57 -17.27
N LYS A 234 10.57 0.14 -18.37
CA LYS A 234 11.22 -0.32 -19.61
C LYS A 234 11.24 0.75 -20.68
N THR A 235 10.11 1.43 -20.88
CA THR A 235 9.98 2.51 -21.84
C THR A 235 9.23 3.66 -21.20
N LEU A 236 9.60 4.88 -21.59
CA LEU A 236 8.97 6.11 -21.10
C LEU A 236 8.82 7.06 -22.28
N ARG A 237 7.58 7.43 -22.57
CA ARG A 237 7.27 8.50 -23.50
C ARG A 237 6.19 9.41 -22.93
N GLY A 238 6.28 10.68 -23.26
CA GLY A 238 5.31 11.65 -22.77
C GLY A 238 5.29 12.92 -23.60
N THR A 239 4.22 13.66 -23.38
CA THR A 239 3.97 15.01 -23.86
C THR A 239 4.07 15.98 -22.67
N SER A 240 3.59 17.21 -22.80
CA SER A 240 3.50 18.13 -21.66
C SER A 240 2.47 17.71 -20.60
N THR A 241 1.46 16.92 -20.99
CA THR A 241 0.33 16.58 -20.11
C THR A 241 0.04 15.09 -20.03
N THR A 242 0.58 14.27 -20.93
CA THR A 242 0.30 12.84 -20.98
C THR A 242 1.56 12.01 -20.89
N VAL A 243 1.48 10.87 -20.22
CA VAL A 243 2.60 9.94 -20.09
C VAL A 243 2.14 8.51 -20.32
N ILE A 244 2.97 7.75 -21.02
CA ILE A 244 2.80 6.31 -21.23
C ILE A 244 4.13 5.63 -20.94
N SER A 245 4.07 4.58 -20.13
CA SER A 245 5.24 3.80 -19.76
C SER A 245 4.93 2.31 -19.74
N GLU A 246 5.83 1.51 -20.30
CA GLU A 246 5.85 0.06 -20.10
C GLU A 246 6.69 -0.27 -18.86
N LEU A 247 6.19 -1.16 -18.01
CA LEU A 247 6.91 -1.63 -16.83
C LEU A 247 7.05 -3.16 -16.84
N SER A 248 8.22 -3.61 -16.39
CA SER A 248 8.47 -5.02 -16.13
C SER A 248 7.68 -5.50 -14.91
N ASN A 249 6.99 -6.63 -15.06
CA ASN A 249 6.30 -7.31 -13.97
C ASN A 249 7.06 -8.59 -13.55
N ASN A 250 8.39 -8.52 -13.60
CA ASN A 250 9.25 -9.64 -13.23
C ASN A 250 9.62 -9.48 -11.76
N ASP A 251 8.72 -9.91 -10.88
CA ASP A 251 9.03 -10.10 -9.46
C ASP A 251 9.04 -11.60 -9.16
N ASP A 252 10.22 -12.21 -9.33
CA ASP A 252 10.51 -13.63 -9.06
C ASP A 252 10.61 -13.90 -7.54
N THR A 253 9.70 -13.34 -6.75
CA THR A 253 9.58 -13.68 -5.34
C THR A 253 8.51 -14.75 -5.16
N ASP A 254 8.78 -15.74 -4.31
CA ASP A 254 7.82 -16.81 -3.96
C ASP A 254 6.49 -16.27 -3.42
N CYS A 255 6.47 -15.01 -2.99
CA CYS A 255 5.31 -14.33 -2.42
C CYS A 255 4.47 -13.52 -3.42
N SER A 256 4.85 -13.45 -4.70
CA SER A 256 4.17 -12.64 -5.72
C SER A 256 2.67 -12.98 -5.87
N SER A 257 2.29 -14.23 -5.60
CA SER A 257 0.90 -14.70 -5.66
C SER A 257 -0.05 -14.10 -4.64
N PHE A 258 0.47 -13.56 -3.53
CA PHE A 258 -0.37 -12.91 -2.52
C PHE A 258 -0.79 -11.51 -2.92
N TYR A 259 0.00 -10.83 -3.75
CA TYR A 259 -0.24 -9.44 -4.11
C TYR A 259 -1.26 -9.31 -5.25
N LEU A 260 -2.00 -8.20 -5.29
CA LEU A 260 -2.82 -7.81 -6.44
C LEU A 260 -1.94 -7.49 -7.65
N LEU A 261 -0.99 -6.61 -7.40
CA LEU A 261 0.17 -6.30 -8.20
C LEU A 261 1.28 -6.06 -7.19
N HIS A 262 2.48 -6.58 -7.45
CA HIS A 262 3.56 -6.42 -6.48
C HIS A 262 3.78 -4.93 -6.20
N PRO A 263 3.89 -4.49 -4.92
CA PRO A 263 3.87 -3.07 -4.60
C PRO A 263 4.98 -2.27 -5.27
N SER A 264 6.13 -2.86 -5.56
CA SER A 264 7.20 -2.16 -6.27
C SER A 264 6.86 -1.87 -7.73
N VAL A 265 6.12 -2.75 -8.40
CA VAL A 265 5.63 -2.54 -9.77
C VAL A 265 4.50 -1.51 -9.77
N MET A 266 3.60 -1.59 -8.79
CA MET A 266 2.52 -0.62 -8.63
C MET A 266 3.07 0.78 -8.34
N ASP A 267 4.07 0.92 -7.47
CA ASP A 267 4.71 2.21 -7.17
C ASP A 267 5.49 2.74 -8.38
N SER A 268 6.20 1.86 -9.08
CA SER A 268 6.94 2.24 -10.29
C SER A 268 6.05 2.87 -11.36
N SER A 269 4.75 2.57 -11.38
CA SER A 269 3.80 3.20 -12.31
C SER A 269 3.61 4.70 -12.08
N PHE A 270 3.99 5.22 -10.92
CA PHE A 270 3.97 6.65 -10.58
C PHE A 270 5.26 7.38 -10.99
N HIS A 271 6.38 6.68 -11.15
CA HIS A 271 7.67 7.29 -11.49
C HIS A 271 7.67 8.06 -12.82
N PRO A 272 7.01 7.61 -13.90
CA PRO A 272 6.90 8.35 -15.16
C PRO A 272 6.43 9.80 -14.97
N PHE A 273 5.51 10.01 -14.04
CA PHE A 273 4.99 11.33 -13.67
C PHE A 273 6.09 12.14 -12.98
N LEU A 274 6.69 11.58 -11.93
CA LEU A 274 7.73 12.27 -11.15
C LEU A 274 8.91 12.75 -12.03
N VAL A 275 9.22 12.04 -13.13
CA VAL A 275 10.23 12.44 -14.11
C VAL A 275 9.84 13.70 -14.89
N LEU A 276 8.56 13.86 -15.24
CA LEU A 276 8.04 14.94 -16.09
C LEU A 276 7.58 16.17 -15.30
N LEU A 277 7.55 16.12 -13.97
CA LEU A 277 7.18 17.27 -13.14
C LEU A 277 8.11 18.47 -13.36
N PRO A 278 7.57 19.69 -13.52
CA PRO A 278 8.41 20.89 -13.58
C PRO A 278 9.09 21.16 -12.22
N GLY A 279 10.20 21.91 -12.26
CA GLY A 279 11.00 22.25 -11.09
C GLY A 279 12.23 21.34 -10.92
N ILE A 280 13.33 21.93 -10.43
CA ILE A 280 14.60 21.26 -10.17
C ILE A 280 14.69 20.98 -8.66
N GLU A 281 15.20 19.81 -8.28
CA GLU A 281 15.57 19.46 -6.88
C GLU A 281 14.42 19.38 -5.85
N THR A 282 13.15 19.35 -6.28
CA THR A 282 12.01 19.22 -5.37
C THR A 282 11.43 17.82 -5.36
N THR A 283 11.23 17.28 -4.14
CA THR A 283 10.56 16.01 -3.89
C THR A 283 9.07 16.23 -3.69
N PHE A 284 8.27 15.40 -4.34
CA PHE A 284 6.81 15.33 -4.21
C PHE A 284 6.38 13.98 -3.65
N LEU A 285 5.41 13.99 -2.73
CA LEU A 285 4.79 12.77 -2.21
C LEU A 285 3.29 12.80 -2.43
N PRO A 286 2.64 11.65 -2.66
CA PRO A 286 1.18 11.56 -2.68
C PRO A 286 0.63 11.85 -1.28
N VAL A 287 -0.26 12.82 -1.19
CA VAL A 287 -0.94 13.21 0.07
C VAL A 287 -2.41 12.84 0.07
N ARG A 288 -3.03 12.75 -1.11
CA ARG A 288 -4.45 12.44 -1.25
C ARG A 288 -4.72 11.75 -2.58
N ILE A 289 -5.68 10.82 -2.59
CA ILE A 289 -6.23 10.25 -3.82
C ILE A 289 -7.75 10.32 -3.69
N GLN A 290 -8.43 10.96 -4.66
CA GLN A 290 -9.88 11.09 -4.57
C GLN A 290 -10.55 9.73 -4.71
N LYS A 291 -10.09 8.94 -5.69
CA LYS A 291 -10.67 7.63 -5.97
C LYS A 291 -9.60 6.64 -6.43
N PHE A 292 -9.65 5.44 -5.90
CA PHE A 292 -8.87 4.29 -6.34
C PHE A 292 -9.82 3.12 -6.60
N ILE A 293 -9.74 2.53 -7.78
CA ILE A 293 -10.61 1.44 -8.22
C ILE A 293 -9.76 0.23 -8.54
N TYR A 294 -10.09 -0.91 -7.93
CA TYR A 294 -9.51 -2.22 -8.24
C TYR A 294 -10.55 -3.13 -8.88
N SER A 295 -10.28 -3.55 -10.12
CA SER A 295 -11.11 -4.51 -10.86
C SER A 295 -10.53 -5.91 -10.80
N SER A 296 -11.19 -6.77 -10.01
CA SER A 296 -10.85 -8.19 -9.84
C SER A 296 -10.97 -9.00 -11.15
N LYS A 297 -11.91 -8.62 -12.03
CA LYS A 297 -12.15 -9.25 -13.35
C LYS A 297 -10.92 -9.24 -14.24
N THR A 298 -10.09 -8.19 -14.15
CA THR A 298 -8.92 -8.03 -15.02
C THR A 298 -7.72 -8.84 -14.51
N LYS A 299 -7.58 -8.99 -13.19
CA LYS A 299 -6.49 -9.77 -12.56
C LYS A 299 -6.54 -11.26 -12.95
N THR A 300 -7.73 -11.87 -13.00
CA THR A 300 -7.88 -13.29 -13.38
C THR A 300 -7.41 -13.60 -14.81
N LYS A 301 -7.31 -12.56 -15.67
CA LYS A 301 -6.85 -12.68 -17.06
C LYS A 301 -5.36 -12.34 -17.23
N MET A 302 -4.68 -11.96 -16.14
CA MET A 302 -3.28 -11.54 -16.16
C MET A 302 -2.38 -12.68 -15.71
N ASN A 303 -1.36 -13.01 -16.51
CA ASN A 303 -0.27 -13.85 -16.02
C ASN A 303 0.67 -12.99 -15.19
N GLN A 304 1.22 -13.52 -14.09
CA GLN A 304 2.11 -12.79 -13.19
C GLN A 304 3.36 -12.22 -13.88
N SER A 305 3.75 -12.74 -15.05
CA SER A 305 4.90 -12.26 -15.83
C SER A 305 4.53 -11.30 -16.97
N THR A 306 3.27 -10.92 -17.13
CA THR A 306 2.85 -9.97 -18.17
C THR A 306 3.26 -8.57 -17.74
N ASN A 307 4.06 -7.88 -18.57
CA ASN A 307 4.37 -6.45 -18.37
C ASN A 307 3.08 -5.65 -18.23
N ILE A 308 3.20 -4.46 -17.63
CA ILE A 308 2.08 -3.54 -17.52
C ILE A 308 2.35 -2.29 -18.33
N GLU A 309 1.28 -1.63 -18.73
CA GLU A 309 1.33 -0.30 -19.29
C GLU A 309 0.68 0.67 -18.30
N ALA A 310 1.47 1.63 -17.82
CA ALA A 310 0.98 2.76 -17.05
C ALA A 310 0.67 3.90 -18.02
N ARG A 311 -0.53 4.44 -17.94
CA ARG A 311 -0.95 5.63 -18.68
C ARG A 311 -1.45 6.66 -17.71
N GLY A 312 -1.15 7.92 -17.94
CA GLY A 312 -1.90 8.95 -17.23
C GLY A 312 -1.73 10.34 -17.75
N ILE A 313 -2.46 11.21 -17.08
CA ILE A 313 -2.72 12.58 -17.52
C ILE A 313 -2.49 13.51 -16.34
N TYR A 314 -1.67 14.51 -16.57
CA TYR A 314 -1.51 15.67 -15.73
C TYR A 314 -2.67 16.63 -15.93
N HIS A 315 -3.25 17.05 -14.82
CA HIS A 315 -4.25 18.10 -14.81
C HIS A 315 -3.59 19.37 -14.31
N ASP A 316 -3.17 20.23 -15.26
CA ASP A 316 -2.78 21.60 -14.94
C ASP A 316 -3.99 22.31 -14.32
N ASN A 317 -3.88 22.70 -13.05
CA ASN A 317 -4.81 23.62 -12.36
C ASN A 317 -6.26 23.15 -12.16
N ILE A 318 -6.59 21.85 -12.17
CA ILE A 318 -7.96 21.40 -11.84
C ILE A 318 -8.10 21.14 -10.34
N CYS A 319 -8.17 22.24 -9.60
CA CYS A 319 -9.11 22.53 -8.53
C CYS A 319 -8.59 23.80 -7.87
N GLY A 320 -9.39 24.87 -7.79
CA GLY A 320 -9.07 26.15 -7.17
C GLY A 320 -8.81 26.11 -5.66
N ILE A 321 -7.91 25.22 -5.23
CA ILE A 321 -7.42 24.95 -3.87
C ILE A 321 -5.89 24.69 -3.89
N GLY A 322 -5.25 24.59 -5.06
CA GLY A 322 -3.81 24.40 -5.14
C GLY A 322 -3.03 25.61 -4.62
N GLN A 323 -2.51 25.50 -3.40
CA GLN A 323 -1.40 26.34 -2.93
C GLN A 323 -0.19 26.13 -3.86
N GLU A 324 0.75 27.07 -3.91
CA GLU A 324 2.03 26.85 -4.61
C GLU A 324 2.65 25.50 -4.18
N GLY A 325 2.96 24.61 -5.15
CA GLY A 325 3.63 23.33 -4.88
C GLY A 325 2.74 22.07 -4.79
N THR A 326 1.52 22.07 -5.34
CA THR A 326 0.69 20.85 -5.48
C THR A 326 0.34 20.54 -6.94
N TYR A 327 0.37 19.25 -7.31
CA TYR A 327 -0.04 18.77 -8.64
C TYR A 327 -1.12 17.69 -8.53
N SER A 328 -1.97 17.59 -9.55
CA SER A 328 -3.00 16.56 -9.67
C SER A 328 -2.81 15.73 -10.95
N LEU A 329 -3.00 14.43 -10.86
CA LEU A 329 -2.92 13.53 -12.00
C LEU A 329 -3.90 12.35 -11.88
N ASP A 330 -4.27 11.82 -13.04
CA ASP A 330 -4.97 10.53 -13.15
C ASP A 330 -4.03 9.48 -13.70
N LEU A 331 -4.18 8.24 -13.22
CA LEU A 331 -3.34 7.10 -13.59
C LEU A 331 -4.20 5.85 -13.82
N TRP A 332 -3.93 5.17 -14.92
CA TRP A 332 -4.54 3.90 -15.29
C TRP A 332 -3.45 2.86 -15.55
N ILE A 333 -3.58 1.67 -14.95
CA ILE A 333 -2.64 0.56 -15.11
C ILE A 333 -3.33 -0.56 -15.89
N PHE A 334 -2.75 -0.92 -17.03
CA PHE A 334 -3.25 -1.96 -17.92
C PHE A 334 -2.32 -3.18 -17.94
N PRO A 335 -2.86 -4.40 -18.10
CA PRO A 335 -2.03 -5.53 -18.49
C PRO A 335 -1.60 -5.33 -19.95
N MET A 336 -0.33 -5.58 -20.25
CA MET A 336 0.18 -5.49 -21.62
C MET A 336 -0.22 -6.73 -22.42
N ASN A 337 -1.51 -6.81 -22.76
CA ASN A 337 -2.11 -7.86 -23.56
C ASN A 337 -3.09 -7.24 -24.56
N ASN A 338 -2.89 -7.51 -25.86
CA ASN A 338 -3.62 -6.91 -26.99
C ASN A 338 -5.15 -7.16 -27.01
N LYS A 339 -5.71 -7.85 -26.00
CA LYS A 339 -7.13 -8.18 -25.89
C LYS A 339 -7.85 -7.49 -24.72
N ILE A 340 -7.12 -6.81 -23.84
CA ILE A 340 -7.69 -6.20 -22.63
C ILE A 340 -7.53 -4.68 -22.74
N GLU A 341 -8.65 -3.99 -22.92
CA GLU A 341 -8.69 -2.53 -22.99
C GLU A 341 -9.09 -1.88 -21.66
N GLU A 342 -9.41 -2.69 -20.63
CA GLU A 342 -9.83 -2.20 -19.32
C GLU A 342 -8.65 -2.16 -18.34
N PRO A 343 -8.55 -1.11 -17.51
CA PRO A 343 -7.51 -1.00 -16.51
C PRO A 343 -7.74 -1.99 -15.36
N ILE A 344 -6.66 -2.51 -14.78
CA ILE A 344 -6.70 -3.28 -13.52
C ILE A 344 -6.90 -2.32 -12.35
N PHE A 345 -6.16 -1.21 -12.39
CA PHE A 345 -6.18 -0.15 -11.39
C PHE A 345 -6.47 1.18 -12.06
N THR A 346 -7.39 1.93 -11.47
CA THR A 346 -7.67 3.32 -11.85
C THR A 346 -7.50 4.21 -10.63
N PHE A 347 -6.75 5.28 -10.80
CA PHE A 347 -6.55 6.32 -9.81
C PHE A 347 -7.04 7.63 -10.39
N GLU A 348 -7.98 8.27 -9.69
CA GLU A 348 -8.52 9.57 -10.07
C GLU A 348 -8.10 10.62 -9.05
N SER A 349 -7.61 11.75 -9.56
CA SER A 349 -7.18 12.92 -8.80
C SER A 349 -6.19 12.56 -7.67
N ILE A 350 -5.07 11.96 -8.06
CA ILE A 350 -3.91 11.80 -7.18
C ILE A 350 -3.30 13.19 -6.97
N VAL A 351 -3.35 13.68 -5.74
CA VAL A 351 -2.70 14.92 -5.34
C VAL A 351 -1.34 14.59 -4.76
N ILE A 352 -0.32 15.16 -5.39
CA ILE A 352 1.05 15.15 -4.89
C ILE A 352 1.42 16.55 -4.40
N GLN A 353 2.18 16.59 -3.31
CA GLN A 353 2.59 17.83 -2.67
C GLN A 353 4.10 17.86 -2.48
N GLN A 354 4.69 19.03 -2.69
CA GLN A 354 6.11 19.26 -2.44
C GLN A 354 6.42 19.09 -0.94
N VAL A 355 7.49 18.37 -0.62
CA VAL A 355 7.97 18.18 0.75
C VAL A 355 9.39 18.72 0.90
N GLN A 356 9.63 19.49 1.97
CA GLN A 356 10.96 20.01 2.34
C GLN A 356 11.75 19.03 3.24
N GLY A 357 11.12 17.92 3.63
CA GLY A 357 11.67 16.83 4.44
C GLY A 357 10.64 15.70 4.54
N VAL A 358 11.08 14.45 4.72
CA VAL A 358 10.20 13.30 4.95
C VAL A 358 9.82 13.28 6.44
N GLN A 359 8.64 13.78 6.80
CA GLN A 359 8.08 13.68 8.16
C GLN A 359 6.66 13.13 8.19
#